data_AF-A0AA40I7Q2-F1
#
_entry.id   AF-A0AA40I7Q2-F1
#
_cell.length_a   1.000
_cell.length_b   1.000
_cell.length_c   1.000
_cell.angle_alpha   90.00
_cell.angle_beta   90.00
_cell.angle_gamma   90.00
#
_symmetry.space_group_name_H-M   'P 1'
#
loop_
_entity.id
_entity.type
_entity.pdbx_description
1 polymer ?
#
loop_
_entity_poly.entity_id
_entity_poly.type
_entity_poly.pdbx_seq_one_letter_code
_entity_poly.pdbx_strand_id
1 'polypeptide(L)'
;MSTSLTTCEWKKVFYEKMEVAKPADSWELIIDPNLKPNELAPGWKQYLEQHASGRFHCSWCWHTWQSPHVVILFHMHLDRAQRTGSVRMRVFKQLCYECGTARQEESSMLEENIESLVDNLITSLREQCYDEDGGQYRIHVASRPDSGPHRSEFCEACQEGIVHWKPSQKLLEEEATYTFSGASKPMPQEGLGYSFFSLRWCLFWASLCLLIVYLQVSFRGSVFL
;
A
#
# COMPACT_ATOMS: atom_id res chain seq x y z
N MET A 1 -4.49 -10.24 28.10
CA MET A 1 -3.06 -10.43 28.41
C MET A 1 -2.17 -10.39 27.14
N SER A 2 -2.56 -9.65 26.08
CA SER A 2 -1.84 -9.71 24.78
C SER A 2 -0.99 -8.48 24.45
N THR A 3 -1.24 -7.34 25.10
CA THR A 3 -0.60 -6.04 24.80
C THR A 3 0.89 -6.02 25.12
N SER A 4 1.31 -6.69 26.21
CA SER A 4 2.72 -6.67 26.64
C SER A 4 3.62 -7.52 25.75
N LEU A 5 3.10 -8.61 25.17
CA LEU A 5 3.88 -9.55 24.38
C LEU A 5 4.23 -8.96 23.02
N THR A 6 3.26 -8.40 22.32
CA THR A 6 3.48 -7.73 21.03
C THR A 6 4.41 -6.52 21.18
N THR A 7 4.26 -5.75 22.25
CA THR A 7 5.15 -4.61 22.54
C THR A 7 6.61 -5.03 22.68
N CYS A 8 6.89 -6.14 23.38
CA CYS A 8 8.24 -6.65 23.55
C CYS A 8 8.84 -7.13 22.22
N GLU A 9 8.06 -7.81 21.39
CA GLU A 9 8.48 -8.28 20.07
C GLU A 9 8.87 -7.13 19.14
N TRP A 10 8.02 -6.10 19.02
CA TRP A 10 8.31 -4.90 18.24
C TRP A 10 9.61 -4.21 18.67
N LYS A 11 9.79 -4.00 19.98
CA LYS A 11 11.00 -3.37 20.52
C LYS A 11 12.24 -4.21 20.27
N LYS A 12 12.16 -5.53 20.51
CA LYS A 12 13.26 -6.48 20.28
C LYS A 12 13.73 -6.40 18.83
N VAL A 13 12.83 -6.64 17.88
CA VAL A 13 13.15 -6.68 16.44
C VAL A 13 13.65 -5.32 15.95
N PHE A 14 13.04 -4.22 16.41
CA PHE A 14 13.49 -2.88 16.08
C PHE A 14 14.93 -2.63 16.54
N TYR A 15 15.25 -2.90 17.81
CA TYR A 15 16.60 -2.66 18.33
C TYR A 15 17.64 -3.55 17.66
N GLU A 16 17.36 -4.84 17.46
CA GLU A 16 18.27 -5.77 16.78
C GLU A 16 18.61 -5.29 15.35
N LYS A 17 17.61 -4.87 14.57
CA LYS A 17 17.83 -4.38 13.20
C LYS A 17 18.45 -2.98 13.17
N MET A 18 18.12 -2.11 14.12
CA MET A 18 18.66 -0.74 14.17
C MET A 18 20.14 -0.71 14.56
N GLU A 19 20.57 -1.58 15.47
CA GLU A 19 21.99 -1.79 15.82
C GLU A 19 22.83 -2.14 14.57
N VAL A 20 22.29 -2.95 13.66
CA VAL A 20 22.96 -3.27 12.39
C VAL A 20 22.90 -2.09 11.41
N ALA A 21 21.76 -1.43 11.30
CA ALA A 21 21.55 -0.37 10.32
C ALA A 21 22.28 0.94 10.65
N LYS A 22 22.34 1.33 11.92
CA LYS A 22 22.99 2.55 12.44
C LYS A 22 23.67 2.30 13.79
N PRO A 23 24.77 1.53 13.84
CA PRO A 23 25.45 1.16 15.09
C PRO A 23 26.01 2.34 15.89
N ALA A 24 26.13 3.52 15.27
CA ALA A 24 26.68 4.71 15.91
C ALA A 24 25.60 5.67 16.44
N ASP A 25 24.31 5.33 16.30
CA ASP A 25 23.19 6.16 16.73
C ASP A 25 22.29 5.36 17.68
N SER A 26 21.79 6.00 18.73
CA SER A 26 20.88 5.36 19.68
C SER A 26 19.43 5.67 19.30
N TRP A 27 18.59 4.64 19.16
CA TRP A 27 17.19 4.80 18.80
C TRP A 27 16.26 4.21 19.87
N GLU A 28 15.20 4.95 20.19
CA GLU A 28 14.14 4.49 21.09
C GLU A 28 12.83 4.26 20.33
N LEU A 29 12.18 3.11 20.57
CA LEU A 29 10.82 2.84 20.09
C LEU A 29 9.80 2.97 21.23
N ILE A 30 8.84 3.86 21.03
CA ILE A 30 7.79 4.20 22.00
C ILE A 30 6.44 3.85 21.39
N ILE A 31 5.66 3.00 22.06
CA ILE A 31 4.29 2.72 21.64
C ILE A 31 3.37 3.75 22.30
N ASP A 32 2.71 4.56 21.49
CA ASP A 32 1.82 5.62 21.92
C ASP A 32 0.43 5.41 21.30
N PRO A 33 -0.55 4.87 22.06
CA PRO A 33 -1.89 4.60 21.54
C PRO A 33 -2.67 5.89 21.21
N ASN A 34 -2.19 7.06 21.64
CA ASN A 34 -2.84 8.35 21.37
C ASN A 34 -2.17 9.12 20.23
N LEU A 35 -1.16 8.55 19.57
CA LEU A 35 -0.47 9.19 18.46
C LEU A 35 -1.45 9.49 17.32
N LYS A 36 -1.46 10.73 16.83
CA LYS A 36 -2.41 11.17 15.80
C LYS A 36 -1.74 11.37 14.44
N PRO A 37 -2.43 11.01 13.34
CA PRO A 37 -1.91 11.25 12.00
C PRO A 37 -1.84 12.76 11.74
N ASN A 38 -0.79 13.20 11.05
CA ASN A 38 -0.58 14.57 10.57
C ASN A 38 -0.46 15.65 11.67
N GLU A 39 -0.42 15.28 12.95
CA GLU A 39 -0.12 16.18 14.07
C GLU A 39 1.35 16.01 14.51
N LEU A 40 2.28 16.62 13.78
CA LEU A 40 3.73 16.47 14.00
C LEU A 40 4.32 17.67 14.75
N ALA A 41 5.18 17.38 15.73
CA ALA A 41 6.04 18.40 16.32
C ALA A 41 7.16 18.81 15.33
N PRO A 42 7.77 20.00 15.47
CA PRO A 42 8.85 20.43 14.58
C PRO A 42 10.00 19.41 14.50
N GLY A 43 10.47 19.14 13.28
CA GLY A 43 11.54 18.16 13.01
C GLY A 43 11.07 16.70 12.91
N TRP A 44 9.85 16.38 13.37
CA TRP A 44 9.30 15.03 13.25
C TRP A 44 8.85 14.75 11.81
N LYS A 45 9.03 13.50 11.40
CA LYS A 45 8.63 12.92 10.12
C LYS A 45 7.57 11.86 10.35
N GLN A 46 6.77 11.58 9.34
CA GLN A 46 5.70 10.58 9.42
C GLN A 46 5.90 9.48 8.38
N TYR A 47 5.78 8.23 8.84
CA TYR A 47 5.63 7.07 7.97
C TYR A 47 4.33 6.36 8.32
N LEU A 48 3.57 5.97 7.30
CA LEU A 48 2.30 5.30 7.45
C LEU A 48 2.34 3.98 6.69
N GLU A 49 2.28 2.88 7.43
CA GLU A 49 2.13 1.54 6.88
C GLU A 49 0.64 1.20 6.84
N GLN A 50 0.10 0.91 5.66
CA GLN A 50 -1.35 0.71 5.48
C GLN A 50 -1.73 -0.74 5.15
N HIS A 51 -0.74 -1.59 4.90
CA HIS A 51 -0.93 -2.94 4.38
C HIS A 51 -0.31 -4.00 5.29
N ALA A 52 -0.35 -3.76 6.61
CA ALA A 52 0.05 -4.77 7.58
C ALA A 52 -1.05 -5.84 7.74
N SER A 53 -0.63 -7.09 7.83
CA SER A 53 -1.51 -8.24 8.08
C SER A 53 -1.56 -8.54 9.57
N GLY A 54 -2.76 -8.52 10.13
CA GLY A 54 -3.00 -8.81 11.55
C GLY A 54 -4.25 -9.65 11.77
N ARG A 55 -4.25 -10.42 12.87
CA ARG A 55 -5.41 -11.18 13.34
C ARG A 55 -6.02 -10.45 14.52
N PHE A 56 -7.34 -10.38 14.55
CA PHE A 56 -8.11 -9.76 15.61
C PHE A 56 -8.97 -10.80 16.30
N HIS A 57 -9.19 -10.59 17.60
CA HIS A 57 -10.02 -11.46 18.42
C HIS A 57 -10.97 -10.60 19.25
N CYS A 58 -12.28 -10.76 19.04
CA CYS A 58 -13.27 -10.04 19.81
C CYS A 58 -13.36 -10.62 21.22
N SER A 59 -13.03 -9.80 22.21
CA SER A 59 -13.12 -10.13 23.62
C SER A 59 -14.53 -10.37 24.14
N TRP A 60 -15.56 -9.97 23.38
CA TRP A 60 -16.97 -10.09 23.77
C TRP A 60 -17.66 -11.32 23.15
N CYS A 61 -17.66 -11.41 21.82
CA CYS A 61 -18.35 -12.47 21.09
C CYS A 61 -17.43 -13.60 20.62
N TRP A 62 -16.13 -13.54 20.93
CA TRP A 62 -15.10 -14.52 20.57
C TRP A 62 -14.85 -14.67 19.06
N HIS A 63 -15.54 -13.88 18.25
CA HIS A 63 -15.32 -13.83 16.81
C HIS A 63 -13.88 -13.43 16.50
N THR A 64 -13.27 -14.10 15.52
CA THR A 64 -11.89 -13.89 15.12
C THR A 64 -11.84 -13.61 13.62
N TRP A 65 -11.08 -12.61 13.21
CA TRP A 65 -10.92 -12.26 11.80
C TRP A 65 -9.48 -11.88 11.49
N GLN A 66 -9.09 -12.00 10.23
CA GLN A 66 -7.81 -11.52 9.72
C GLN A 66 -8.04 -10.30 8.83
N SER A 67 -7.18 -9.30 8.93
CA SER A 67 -7.22 -8.11 8.09
C SER A 67 -5.86 -7.85 7.46
N PRO A 68 -5.78 -7.65 6.13
CA PRO A 68 -4.56 -7.17 5.45
C PRO A 68 -4.48 -5.63 5.41
N HIS A 69 -5.36 -4.96 6.15
CA HIS A 69 -5.51 -3.51 6.18
C HIS A 69 -5.29 -2.96 7.59
N VAL A 70 -4.37 -3.55 8.35
CA VAL A 70 -3.94 -2.95 9.62
C VAL A 70 -3.04 -1.76 9.29
N VAL A 71 -3.38 -0.61 9.86
CA VAL A 71 -2.60 0.62 9.70
C VAL A 71 -1.68 0.77 10.90
N ILE A 72 -0.44 1.15 10.64
CA ILE A 72 0.53 1.50 11.66
C ILE A 72 1.09 2.88 11.34
N LEU A 73 0.95 3.79 12.30
CA LEU A 73 1.51 5.14 12.22
C LEU A 73 2.83 5.19 12.97
N PHE A 74 3.84 5.74 12.30
CA PHE A 74 5.13 6.04 12.88
C PHE A 74 5.41 7.53 12.79
N HIS A 75 5.75 8.15 13.91
CA HIS A 75 6.38 9.46 13.97
C HIS A 75 7.84 9.27 14.31
N MET A 76 8.73 9.87 13.53
CA MET A 76 10.17 9.63 13.59
C MET A 76 10.91 10.94 13.74
N HIS A 77 11.89 11.00 14.63
CA HIS A 77 12.73 12.17 14.81
C HIS A 77 14.17 11.72 15.06
N LEU A 78 15.13 12.43 14.45
CA LEU A 78 16.56 12.21 14.65
C LEU A 78 17.22 13.54 15.02
N ASP A 79 17.80 13.59 16.21
CA ASP A 79 18.76 14.63 16.58
C ASP A 79 20.15 14.20 16.10
N ARG A 80 20.60 14.78 14.98
CA ARG A 80 21.90 14.48 14.40
C ARG A 80 23.08 14.95 15.26
N ALA A 81 22.89 15.98 16.09
CA ALA A 81 23.95 16.48 16.95
C ALA A 81 24.19 15.54 18.14
N GLN A 82 23.11 15.01 18.70
CA GLN A 82 23.17 14.05 19.80
C GLN A 82 23.32 12.60 19.35
N ARG A 83 23.12 12.32 18.05
CA ARG A 83 23.09 10.97 17.48
C ARG A 83 22.02 10.09 18.15
N THR A 84 20.90 10.72 18.51
CA THR A 84 19.77 10.08 19.18
C THR A 84 18.52 10.22 18.33
N GLY A 85 17.81 9.11 18.16
CA GLY A 85 16.57 9.03 17.43
C GLY A 85 15.42 8.52 18.29
N SER A 86 14.21 8.91 17.93
CA SER A 86 12.99 8.43 18.57
C SER A 86 11.95 8.08 17.52
N VAL A 87 11.33 6.92 17.68
CA VAL A 87 10.17 6.50 16.92
C VAL A 87 8.99 6.35 17.88
N ARG A 88 7.90 7.06 17.60
CA ARG A 88 6.60 6.82 18.24
C ARG A 88 5.75 6.01 17.28
N MET A 89 5.07 5.01 17.81
CA MET A 89 4.31 4.04 17.03
C MET A 89 2.90 3.88 17.58
N ARG A 90 1.91 3.85 16.69
CA ARG A 90 0.53 3.44 16.99
C ARG A 90 0.06 2.41 15.98
N VAL A 91 -0.40 1.26 16.48
CA VAL A 91 -1.16 0.29 15.69
C VAL A 91 -2.64 0.63 15.81
N PHE A 92 -3.30 0.87 14.69
CA PHE A 92 -4.74 1.14 14.68
C PHE A 92 -5.53 -0.16 14.84
N LYS A 93 -6.61 -0.05 15.60
CA LYS A 93 -7.49 -1.14 15.99
C LYS A 93 -8.66 -1.29 15.02
N GLN A 94 -9.41 -2.38 15.19
CA GLN A 94 -10.64 -2.61 14.45
C GLN A 94 -11.80 -2.97 15.38
N LEU A 95 -13.00 -2.56 15.00
CA LEU A 95 -14.24 -2.97 15.66
C LEU A 95 -14.65 -4.35 15.16
N CYS A 96 -15.28 -5.14 16.04
CA CYS A 96 -15.84 -6.41 15.64
C CYS A 96 -17.13 -6.20 14.82
N TYR A 97 -17.11 -6.64 13.56
CA TYR A 97 -18.25 -6.49 12.66
C TYR A 97 -19.43 -7.44 12.98
N GLU A 98 -19.18 -8.51 13.72
CA GLU A 98 -20.20 -9.53 14.02
C GLU A 98 -21.18 -9.06 15.10
N CYS A 99 -20.64 -8.53 16.20
CA CYS A 99 -21.46 -8.06 17.33
C CYS A 99 -21.63 -6.54 17.39
N GLY A 100 -20.93 -5.77 16.55
CA GLY A 100 -21.04 -4.30 16.50
C GLY A 100 -20.65 -3.60 17.80
N THR A 101 -19.89 -4.26 18.67
CA THR A 101 -19.47 -3.68 19.95
C THR A 101 -18.59 -2.45 19.69
N ALA A 102 -18.81 -1.35 20.43
CA ALA A 102 -18.02 -0.12 20.33
C ALA A 102 -16.57 -0.25 20.86
N ARG A 103 -16.15 -1.45 21.24
CA ARG A 103 -14.82 -1.76 21.76
C ARG A 103 -13.90 -2.06 20.58
N GLN A 104 -12.82 -1.31 20.53
CA GLN A 104 -11.75 -1.52 19.57
C GLN A 104 -10.84 -2.67 20.01
N GLU A 105 -10.61 -3.62 19.12
CA GLU A 105 -9.74 -4.77 19.33
C GLU A 105 -8.39 -4.55 18.67
N GLU A 106 -7.34 -4.93 19.39
CA GLU A 106 -5.96 -4.84 18.92
C GLU A 106 -5.59 -6.06 18.07
N SER A 107 -4.75 -5.85 17.06
CA SER A 107 -4.26 -6.94 16.22
C SER A 107 -3.12 -7.69 16.91
N SER A 108 -3.15 -9.01 16.83
CA SER A 108 -1.94 -9.83 16.93
C SER A 108 -1.28 -9.97 15.55
N MET A 109 0.04 -9.90 15.51
CA MET A 109 0.85 -10.06 14.31
C MET A 109 1.84 -11.20 14.53
N LEU A 110 2.20 -11.90 13.45
CA LEU A 110 3.26 -12.89 13.48
C LEU A 110 4.63 -12.18 13.53
N GLU A 111 5.64 -12.80 14.16
CA GLU A 111 6.98 -12.22 14.30
C GLU A 111 7.59 -11.92 12.91
N GLU A 112 7.38 -12.78 11.92
CA GLU A 112 7.89 -12.57 10.54
C GLU A 112 7.25 -11.34 9.86
N ASN A 113 5.98 -11.06 10.18
CA ASN A 113 5.33 -9.83 9.72
C ASN A 113 5.96 -8.62 10.42
N ILE A 114 6.21 -8.69 11.73
CA ILE A 114 6.86 -7.61 12.49
C ILE A 114 8.25 -7.32 11.93
N GLU A 115 9.05 -8.34 11.64
CA GLU A 115 10.37 -8.18 11.01
C GLU A 115 10.30 -7.39 9.70
N SER A 116 9.38 -7.78 8.81
CA SER A 116 9.17 -7.11 7.52
C SER A 116 8.70 -5.65 7.69
N LEU A 117 7.83 -5.40 8.66
CA LEU A 117 7.32 -4.05 8.95
C LEU A 117 8.42 -3.16 9.54
N VAL A 118 9.29 -3.72 10.39
CA VAL A 118 10.46 -3.03 10.92
C VAL A 118 11.47 -2.72 9.81
N ASP A 119 11.68 -3.62 8.86
CA ASP A 119 12.52 -3.33 7.69
C ASP A 119 11.99 -2.13 6.89
N ASN A 120 10.67 -2.09 6.64
CA ASN A 120 10.03 -0.94 5.99
C ASN A 120 10.18 0.37 6.80
N LEU A 121 10.10 0.29 8.13
CA LEU A 121 10.34 1.42 9.01
C LEU A 121 11.80 1.91 8.91
N ILE A 122 12.78 1.01 8.95
CA ILE A 122 14.20 1.36 8.83
C ILE A 122 14.51 1.97 7.47
N THR A 123 13.94 1.44 6.38
CA THR A 123 13.99 2.07 5.06
C THR A 123 13.47 3.50 5.11
N SER A 124 12.32 3.74 5.75
CA SER A 124 11.73 5.08 5.89
C SER A 124 12.58 6.01 6.77
N LEU A 125 13.23 5.49 7.81
CA LEU A 125 14.18 6.24 8.64
C LEU A 125 15.39 6.70 7.82
N ARG A 126 15.96 5.80 7.01
CA ARG A 126 17.10 6.12 6.13
C ARG A 126 16.74 7.21 5.13
N GLU A 127 15.60 7.07 4.46
CA GLU A 127 15.10 8.04 3.47
C GLU A 127 14.79 9.41 4.10
N GLN A 128 14.02 9.44 5.20
CA GLN A 128 13.41 10.68 5.69
C GLN A 128 14.20 11.37 6.80
N CYS A 129 14.98 10.63 7.57
CA CYS A 129 15.74 11.16 8.71
C CYS A 129 17.24 11.29 8.41
N TYR A 130 17.80 10.40 7.58
CA TYR A 130 19.23 10.40 7.22
C TYR A 130 19.53 10.94 5.81
N ASP A 131 18.51 11.15 4.98
CA ASP A 131 18.65 11.52 3.56
C ASP A 131 19.47 10.49 2.75
N GLU A 132 19.37 9.22 3.12
CA GLU A 132 20.01 8.11 2.44
C GLU A 132 19.03 7.36 1.53
N ASP A 133 19.55 6.70 0.50
CA ASP A 133 18.73 5.77 -0.28
C ASP A 133 18.32 4.56 0.59
N GLY A 134 17.01 4.45 0.84
CA GLY A 134 16.40 3.35 1.57
C GLY A 134 16.35 2.04 0.78
N GLY A 135 16.63 2.07 -0.53
CA GLY A 135 16.49 0.96 -1.45
C GLY A 135 15.10 0.89 -2.07
N GLN A 136 14.98 0.13 -3.16
CA GLN A 136 13.80 0.16 -4.04
C GLN A 136 12.63 -0.74 -3.63
N TYR A 137 12.76 -1.60 -2.61
CA TYR A 137 11.72 -2.58 -2.31
C TYR A 137 11.18 -2.44 -0.88
N ARG A 138 9.94 -1.95 -0.74
CA ARG A 138 9.15 -2.10 0.48
C ARG A 138 8.48 -3.47 0.46
N ILE A 139 8.63 -4.23 1.53
CA ILE A 139 8.03 -5.56 1.64
C ILE A 139 6.52 -5.37 1.81
N HIS A 140 5.74 -5.89 0.87
CA HIS A 140 4.29 -5.92 1.00
C HIS A 140 3.90 -7.02 2.01
N VAL A 141 3.52 -6.62 3.22
CA VAL A 141 3.17 -7.54 4.33
C VAL A 141 1.72 -8.03 4.25
N ALA A 142 0.96 -7.62 3.22
CA ALA A 142 -0.41 -8.04 3.03
C ALA A 142 -0.50 -9.54 2.72
N SER A 143 -1.20 -10.30 3.58
CA SER A 143 -1.48 -11.72 3.33
C SER A 143 -2.81 -11.90 2.57
N ARG A 144 -2.76 -12.75 1.53
CA ARG A 144 -3.81 -13.32 0.67
C ARG A 144 -4.80 -12.33 -0.02
N PRO A 145 -5.01 -12.48 -1.35
CA PRO A 145 -5.93 -11.64 -2.12
C PRO A 145 -7.43 -11.85 -1.82
N ASP A 146 -7.77 -12.72 -0.88
CA ASP A 146 -9.15 -13.20 -0.65
C ASP A 146 -9.89 -12.42 0.45
N SER A 147 -9.30 -11.32 0.95
CA SER A 147 -10.05 -10.40 1.81
C SER A 147 -11.03 -9.61 0.94
N GLY A 148 -12.33 -9.74 1.22
CA GLY A 148 -13.35 -8.90 0.61
C GLY A 148 -13.08 -7.38 0.78
N PRO A 149 -13.99 -6.52 0.28
CA PRO A 149 -13.79 -5.08 0.33
C PRO A 149 -13.52 -4.60 1.77
N HIS A 150 -12.54 -3.71 1.92
CA HIS A 150 -12.24 -3.06 3.20
C HIS A 150 -13.47 -2.32 3.74
N ARG A 151 -13.78 -2.54 5.02
CA ARG A 151 -14.94 -1.95 5.70
C ARG A 151 -14.51 -0.81 6.60
N SER A 152 -14.52 0.40 6.06
CA SER A 152 -14.03 1.62 6.73
C SER A 152 -14.75 1.92 8.04
N GLU A 153 -16.03 1.55 8.15
CA GLU A 153 -16.84 1.77 9.35
C GLU A 153 -16.31 1.04 10.59
N PHE A 154 -15.52 -0.01 10.41
CA PHE A 154 -14.91 -0.79 11.49
C PHE A 154 -13.42 -0.59 11.64
N CYS A 155 -12.80 0.28 10.85
CA CYS A 155 -11.38 0.56 10.88
C CYS A 155 -11.13 1.87 11.64
N GLU A 156 -10.39 1.81 12.75
CA GLU A 156 -10.06 3.01 13.53
C GLU A 156 -9.29 4.04 12.68
N ALA A 157 -8.36 3.59 11.83
CA ALA A 157 -7.61 4.48 10.96
C ALA A 157 -8.52 5.25 10.00
N CYS A 158 -9.53 4.59 9.41
CA CYS A 158 -10.51 5.25 8.55
C CYS A 158 -11.36 6.27 9.31
N GLN A 159 -11.74 5.96 10.55
CA GLN A 159 -12.47 6.88 11.41
C GLN A 159 -11.64 8.13 11.76
N GLU A 160 -10.31 7.99 11.84
CA GLU A 160 -9.33 9.07 12.01
C GLU A 160 -8.98 9.78 10.68
N GLY A 161 -9.71 9.48 9.60
CA GLY A 161 -9.57 10.14 8.29
C GLY A 161 -8.47 9.58 7.39
N ILE A 162 -7.85 8.45 7.74
CA ILE A 162 -6.86 7.79 6.90
C ILE A 162 -7.56 7.02 5.78
N VAL A 163 -7.23 7.35 4.53
CA VAL A 163 -7.74 6.65 3.35
C VAL A 163 -6.76 5.54 2.96
N HIS A 164 -7.25 4.30 2.88
CA HIS A 164 -6.48 3.19 2.33
C HIS A 164 -6.32 3.37 0.81
N TRP A 165 -5.09 3.49 0.31
CA TRP A 165 -4.85 3.53 -1.14
C TRP A 165 -4.83 2.12 -1.72
N LYS A 166 -5.25 1.99 -2.99
CA LYS A 166 -5.04 0.75 -3.75
C LYS A 166 -3.68 0.84 -4.45
N PRO A 167 -2.83 -0.20 -4.40
CA PRO A 167 -1.53 -0.21 -5.08
C PRO A 167 -1.54 0.16 -6.56
N SER A 168 -2.67 -0.07 -7.25
CA SER A 168 -2.87 0.32 -8.65
C SER A 168 -2.75 1.82 -8.94
N GLN A 169 -2.85 2.70 -7.94
CA GLN A 169 -2.78 4.15 -8.14
C GLN A 169 -1.34 4.67 -8.21
N LYS A 170 -0.38 4.04 -7.50
CA LYS A 170 1.04 4.44 -7.55
C LYS A 170 1.68 4.19 -8.91
N LEU A 171 1.33 3.08 -9.58
CA LEU A 171 1.82 2.79 -10.93
C LEU A 171 1.38 3.86 -11.93
N LEU A 172 0.15 4.37 -11.80
CA LEU A 172 -0.37 5.41 -12.69
C LEU A 172 0.27 6.79 -12.43
N GLU A 173 0.59 7.12 -11.18
CA GLU A 173 1.29 8.37 -10.82
C GLU A 173 2.78 8.34 -11.18
N GLU A 174 3.47 7.21 -11.01
CA GLU A 174 4.86 7.04 -11.46
C GLU A 174 4.97 7.01 -12.99
N GLU A 175 4.05 6.35 -13.70
CA GLU A 175 3.99 6.38 -15.16
C GLU A 175 3.70 7.79 -15.69
N ALA A 176 2.78 8.54 -15.07
CA ALA A 176 2.48 9.92 -15.47
C ALA A 176 3.66 10.88 -15.24
N THR A 177 4.40 10.70 -14.15
CA THR A 177 5.56 11.56 -13.79
C THR A 177 6.76 11.30 -14.72
N TYR A 178 6.99 10.04 -15.10
CA TYR A 178 8.01 9.68 -16.10
C TYR A 178 7.66 10.22 -17.50
N THR A 179 6.39 10.17 -17.88
CA THR A 179 5.93 10.62 -19.20
C THR A 179 6.06 12.14 -19.39
N PHE A 180 5.94 12.93 -18.32
CA PHE A 180 5.99 14.40 -18.43
C PHE A 180 7.42 14.96 -18.54
N SER A 181 8.43 14.24 -18.06
CA SER A 181 9.82 14.72 -18.02
C SER A 181 10.65 14.41 -19.27
N GLY A 182 10.12 13.61 -20.22
CA GLY A 182 10.88 13.09 -21.36
C GLY A 182 10.72 13.83 -22.70
N ALA A 183 9.89 14.87 -22.80
CA ALA A 183 9.52 15.47 -24.09
C ALA A 183 10.44 16.64 -24.50
N SER A 184 11.70 16.37 -24.85
CA SER A 184 12.51 17.33 -25.62
C SER A 184 13.57 16.67 -26.52
N LYS A 185 13.13 16.18 -27.70
CA LYS A 185 13.76 16.24 -29.06
C LYS A 185 13.45 14.98 -29.91
N PRO A 186 13.30 15.10 -31.25
CA PRO A 186 12.75 14.02 -32.09
C PRO A 186 13.79 13.18 -32.88
N MET A 187 13.39 11.91 -33.11
CA MET A 187 13.74 10.92 -34.17
C MET A 187 15.19 10.34 -34.30
N PRO A 188 15.39 9.14 -34.93
CA PRO A 188 14.47 8.34 -35.76
C PRO A 188 14.29 6.85 -35.35
N GLN A 189 13.39 6.19 -36.10
CA GLN A 189 12.78 4.86 -35.97
C GLN A 189 13.74 3.68 -35.83
N GLU A 190 13.27 2.60 -35.18
CA GLU A 190 12.92 1.29 -35.79
C GLU A 190 12.51 0.27 -34.71
N GLY A 191 11.49 -0.57 -34.97
CA GLY A 191 11.26 -1.80 -34.20
C GLY A 191 9.85 -2.05 -33.64
N LEU A 192 8.91 -2.39 -34.53
CA LEU A 192 7.84 -3.38 -34.33
C LEU A 192 6.88 -3.25 -33.13
N GLY A 193 6.02 -2.21 -33.14
CA GLY A 193 4.80 -2.18 -32.35
C GLY A 193 3.60 -2.68 -33.16
N TYR A 194 3.17 -3.93 -32.93
CA TYR A 194 1.90 -4.45 -33.46
C TYR A 194 0.74 -3.73 -32.76
N SER A 195 0.02 -2.88 -33.50
CA SER A 195 -1.05 -2.06 -32.94
C SER A 195 -2.36 -2.86 -32.82
N PHE A 196 -2.74 -3.17 -31.58
CA PHE A 196 -4.03 -3.77 -31.21
C PHE A 196 -5.27 -2.97 -31.71
N PHE A 197 -5.08 -1.75 -32.21
CA PHE A 197 -6.12 -0.91 -32.81
C PHE A 197 -6.43 -1.23 -34.29
N SER A 198 -5.54 -1.93 -35.00
CA SER A 198 -5.72 -2.23 -36.44
C SER A 198 -6.73 -3.36 -36.69
N LEU A 199 -6.73 -4.42 -35.87
CA LEU A 199 -7.61 -5.58 -36.04
C LEU A 199 -9.10 -5.23 -35.98
N ARG A 200 -9.48 -4.33 -35.08
CA ARG A 200 -10.90 -3.93 -34.90
C ARG A 200 -11.42 -3.11 -36.08
N TRP A 201 -10.56 -2.30 -36.69
CA TRP A 201 -10.88 -1.56 -37.91
C TRP A 201 -10.93 -2.50 -39.12
N CYS A 202 -9.98 -3.44 -39.24
CA CYS A 202 -9.98 -4.45 -40.30
C CYS A 202 -11.25 -5.31 -40.30
N LEU A 203 -11.71 -5.77 -39.13
CA LEU A 203 -12.96 -6.54 -39.02
C LEU A 203 -14.18 -5.73 -39.41
N PHE A 204 -14.21 -4.43 -39.06
CA PHE A 204 -15.29 -3.53 -39.45
C PHE A 204 -15.37 -3.36 -40.98
N TRP A 205 -14.24 -3.09 -41.63
CA TRP A 205 -14.20 -2.95 -43.10
C TRP A 205 -14.49 -4.27 -43.82
N ALA A 206 -14.01 -5.41 -43.30
CA ALA A 206 -14.35 -6.72 -43.86
C ALA A 206 -15.86 -7.01 -43.79
N SER A 207 -16.51 -6.69 -42.67
CA SER A 207 -17.96 -6.83 -42.51
C SER A 207 -18.73 -5.89 -43.45
N LEU A 208 -18.28 -4.64 -43.60
CA LEU A 208 -18.89 -3.68 -44.51
C LEU A 208 -18.77 -4.14 -45.98
N CYS A 209 -17.61 -4.67 -46.39
CA CYS A 209 -17.41 -5.23 -47.73
C CYS A 209 -18.33 -6.43 -47.99
N LEU A 210 -18.48 -7.36 -47.03
CA LEU A 210 -19.40 -8.49 -47.17
C LEU A 210 -20.86 -8.03 -47.28
N LEU A 211 -21.25 -7.00 -46.55
CA LEU A 211 -22.60 -6.44 -46.63
C LEU A 211 -22.87 -5.79 -47.99
N ILE A 212 -21.88 -5.08 -48.55
CA ILE A 212 -21.97 -4.49 -49.90
C ILE A 212 -22.11 -5.59 -50.96
N VAL A 213 -21.30 -6.66 -50.88
CA VAL A 213 -21.40 -7.79 -51.82
C VAL A 213 -22.75 -8.49 -51.70
N TYR A 214 -23.24 -8.72 -50.47
CA TYR A 214 -24.56 -9.31 -50.25
C TYR A 214 -25.67 -8.45 -50.89
N LEU A 215 -25.66 -7.13 -50.66
CA LEU A 215 -26.62 -6.22 -51.27
C LEU A 215 -26.53 -6.23 -52.81
N GLN A 216 -25.33 -6.27 -53.39
CA GLN A 216 -25.16 -6.36 -54.85
C GLN A 216 -25.70 -7.66 -55.43
N VAL A 217 -25.57 -8.78 -54.71
CA VAL A 217 -26.12 -10.09 -55.13
C VAL A 217 -27.64 -10.13 -54.97
N SER A 218 -28.18 -9.61 -53.87
CA SER A 218 -29.63 -9.54 -53.63
C SER A 218 -30.35 -8.61 -54.61
N PHE A 219 -29.71 -7.50 -55.02
CA PHE A 219 -30.27 -6.59 -56.04
C PHE A 219 -30.09 -7.11 -57.46
N ARG A 220 -29.05 -7.92 -57.77
CA ARG A 220 -28.92 -8.59 -59.07
C ARG A 220 -29.77 -9.86 -59.22
N GLY A 221 -30.20 -10.47 -58.12
CA GLY A 221 -31.11 -11.62 -58.12
C GLY A 221 -32.57 -11.29 -58.38
N SER A 222 -32.96 -10.01 -58.42
CA SER A 222 -34.35 -9.57 -58.65
C SER A 222 -34.65 -9.13 -60.09
N VAL A 223 -33.77 -9.43 -61.06
CA VAL A 223 -33.94 -9.07 -62.49
C VAL A 223 -33.94 -10.29 -63.42
N PHE A 224 -34.05 -11.52 -62.89
CA PHE A 224 -34.29 -12.71 -63.71
C PHE A 224 -35.46 -13.54 -63.16
N LEU A 225 -36.66 -13.14 -63.59
CA LEU A 225 -37.78 -14.03 -63.88
C LEU A 225 -37.72 -14.32 -65.39
#